data_AF-P91208-F1
#
_entry.id   AF-P91208-F1
#
_cell.length_a   1.000
_cell.length_b   1.000
_cell.length_c   1.000
_cell.angle_alpha   90.00
_cell.angle_beta   90.00
_cell.angle_gamma   90.00
#
_symmetry.space_group_name_H-M   'P 1'
#
loop_
_entity.id
_entity.type
_entity.pdbx_description
1 polymer ?
#
loop_
_entity_poly.entity_id
_entity_poly.type
_entity_poly.pdbx_seq_one_letter_code
_entity_poly.pdbx_strand_id
1 'polypeptide(L)'
;MYVVVSVLVVLLASSSLAQIQGELNCTAYNGTSFVYSASAVACSNVLSDQYCQVAYPSANSWLGYPEEGSSFQRPLLCFTTGTTSSSPTSKDAKTAAIAHCPKTCGLCCQTSTYSCQNAPFPRLNCASVTKAMCLSITWRQILAEDCPNFCGFCDLNGCIDLVTGCDSDVSICNAIGMQEFVNLNCRRTCGRCSVATPKPCSGR
;
A
#
# COMPACT_ATOMS: atom_id res chain seq x y z
N MET A 1 -19.65 36.55 46.93
CA MET A 1 -18.65 36.58 45.84
C MET A 1 -18.64 35.22 45.17
N TYR A 2 -19.01 35.17 43.89
CA TYR A 2 -19.24 33.96 43.08
C TYR A 2 -17.93 33.22 42.72
N VAL A 3 -17.20 32.72 43.70
CA VAL A 3 -15.92 32.02 43.43
C VAL A 3 -16.11 30.51 43.17
N VAL A 4 -17.34 29.98 43.33
CA VAL A 4 -17.58 28.52 43.20
C VAL A 4 -18.10 28.10 41.81
N VAL A 5 -18.38 29.04 40.89
CA VAL A 5 -19.00 28.68 39.59
C VAL A 5 -17.97 28.35 38.50
N SER A 6 -16.68 28.53 38.74
CA SER A 6 -15.66 28.44 37.67
C SER A 6 -14.96 27.07 37.53
N VAL A 7 -15.30 26.05 38.31
CA VAL A 7 -14.60 24.75 38.28
C VAL A 7 -15.34 23.70 37.42
N LEU A 8 -16.51 24.02 36.88
CA LEU A 8 -17.33 23.10 36.07
C LEU A 8 -17.28 23.34 34.56
N VAL A 9 -16.26 24.06 34.06
CA VAL A 9 -15.76 23.79 32.70
C VAL A 9 -14.93 22.51 32.80
N VAL A 10 -15.66 21.41 33.02
CA VAL A 10 -15.18 20.05 32.87
C VAL A 10 -14.44 20.01 31.56
N LEU A 11 -13.22 19.47 31.63
CA LEU A 11 -12.45 19.05 30.49
C LEU A 11 -13.36 18.23 29.56
N LEU A 12 -13.99 18.91 28.61
CA LEU A 12 -14.14 18.42 27.26
C LEU A 12 -12.73 18.42 26.65
N ALA A 13 -11.80 17.72 27.30
CA ALA A 13 -10.75 17.04 26.59
C ALA A 13 -11.57 16.08 25.72
N SER A 14 -11.83 16.52 24.50
CA SER A 14 -12.25 15.66 23.42
C SER A 14 -11.24 14.51 23.44
N SER A 15 -11.62 13.42 24.08
CA SER A 15 -11.07 12.11 23.81
C SER A 15 -11.55 11.80 22.40
N SER A 16 -10.92 12.46 21.42
CA SER A 16 -11.01 12.06 20.04
C SER A 16 -10.47 10.64 20.03
N LEU A 17 -11.40 9.68 19.98
CA LEU A 17 -11.16 8.31 19.58
C LEU A 17 -10.23 8.35 18.36
N ALA A 18 -9.35 7.36 18.22
CA ALA A 18 -8.43 7.25 17.08
C ALA A 18 -9.16 7.57 15.77
N GLN A 19 -8.96 8.77 15.24
CA GLN A 19 -9.56 9.20 13.98
C GLN A 19 -8.42 9.68 13.11
N ILE A 20 -8.38 9.20 11.87
CA ILE A 20 -7.47 9.71 10.87
C ILE A 20 -7.88 11.15 10.57
N GLN A 21 -6.97 12.09 10.81
CA GLN A 21 -7.16 13.54 10.63
C GLN A 21 -6.03 14.12 9.77
N GLY A 22 -6.30 15.25 9.12
CA GLY A 22 -5.36 16.02 8.31
C GLY A 22 -5.10 15.46 6.92
N GLU A 23 -4.90 14.15 6.79
CA GLU A 23 -4.52 13.50 5.53
C GLU A 23 -5.26 12.16 5.33
N LEU A 24 -6.16 12.14 4.35
CA LEU A 24 -7.09 11.03 4.07
C LEU A 24 -6.67 10.17 2.87
N ASN A 25 -5.50 10.43 2.25
CA ASN A 25 -4.98 9.56 1.19
C ASN A 25 -4.83 8.11 1.68
N CYS A 26 -5.17 7.15 0.81
CA CYS A 26 -5.21 5.71 1.12
C CYS A 26 -6.24 5.28 2.17
N THR A 27 -7.22 6.13 2.50
CA THR A 27 -8.30 5.80 3.43
C THR A 27 -9.65 5.68 2.73
N ALA A 28 -10.58 4.98 3.37
CA ALA A 28 -11.97 4.89 2.97
C ALA A 28 -12.87 5.14 4.19
N TYR A 29 -14.05 5.69 3.95
CA TYR A 29 -15.05 5.87 4.99
C TYR A 29 -15.89 4.59 5.14
N ASN A 30 -15.89 3.99 6.32
CA ASN A 30 -16.60 2.73 6.59
C ASN A 30 -18.04 2.92 7.13
N GLY A 31 -18.55 4.15 7.13
CA GLY A 31 -19.85 4.49 7.72
C GLY A 31 -19.75 5.11 9.11
N THR A 32 -18.63 4.93 9.82
CA THR A 32 -18.39 5.52 11.15
C THR A 32 -17.17 6.43 11.20
N SER A 33 -16.08 6.03 10.54
CA SER A 33 -14.81 6.76 10.54
C SER A 33 -14.02 6.47 9.26
N PHE A 34 -13.00 7.29 9.02
CA PHE A 34 -11.99 6.95 8.03
C PHE A 34 -11.10 5.83 8.56
N VAL A 35 -10.90 4.80 7.73
CA VAL A 35 -10.02 3.67 7.99
C VAL A 35 -9.05 3.48 6.83
N TYR A 36 -7.87 2.93 7.08
CA TYR A 36 -6.94 2.65 6.00
C TYR A 36 -7.48 1.53 5.10
N SER A 37 -7.39 1.76 3.79
CA SER A 37 -7.65 0.74 2.79
C SER A 37 -6.56 -0.34 2.81
N ALA A 38 -6.82 -1.52 2.25
CA ALA A 38 -5.81 -2.55 2.03
C ALA A 38 -4.57 -2.00 1.32
N SER A 39 -4.77 -1.13 0.33
CA SER A 39 -3.71 -0.50 -0.46
C SER A 39 -2.83 0.45 0.34
N ALA A 40 -3.23 0.91 1.53
CA ALA A 40 -2.42 1.78 2.38
C ALA A 40 -1.19 1.09 2.94
N VAL A 41 -1.26 -0.22 3.14
CA VAL A 41 -0.26 -1.05 3.83
C VAL A 41 0.13 -2.30 3.03
N ALA A 42 -0.23 -2.34 1.74
CA ALA A 42 0.01 -3.49 0.86
C ALA A 42 1.50 -3.65 0.46
N CYS A 43 2.26 -2.57 0.48
CA CYS A 43 3.69 -2.57 0.21
C CYS A 43 4.51 -2.78 1.49
N SER A 44 5.80 -3.04 1.32
CA SER A 44 6.79 -2.99 2.40
C SER A 44 7.40 -1.60 2.52
N ASN A 45 7.95 -1.29 3.69
CA ASN A 45 8.87 -0.15 3.78
C ASN A 45 10.13 -0.43 2.96
N VAL A 46 10.76 0.64 2.45
CA VAL A 46 12.07 0.54 1.79
C VAL A 46 13.17 0.41 2.83
N LEU A 47 13.04 1.13 3.94
CA LEU A 47 13.87 0.98 5.13
C LEU A 47 13.28 -0.09 6.07
N SER A 48 14.04 -0.52 7.08
CA SER A 48 13.53 -1.49 8.06
C SER A 48 12.35 -0.92 8.84
N ASP A 49 11.40 -1.79 9.20
CA ASP A 49 10.22 -1.40 9.98
C ASP A 49 10.64 -0.71 11.29
N GLN A 50 11.69 -1.20 11.96
CA GLN A 50 12.23 -0.60 13.18
C GLN A 50 12.75 0.82 12.96
N TYR A 51 13.51 1.06 11.88
CA TYR A 51 13.98 2.41 11.57
C TYR A 51 12.80 3.35 11.26
N CYS A 52 11.84 2.87 10.47
CA CYS A 52 10.65 3.65 10.14
C CYS A 52 9.82 4.02 11.38
N GLN A 53 9.73 3.14 12.38
CA GLN A 53 9.06 3.44 13.65
C GLN A 53 9.79 4.53 14.47
N VAL A 54 11.11 4.62 14.37
CA VAL A 54 11.89 5.69 15.00
C VAL A 54 11.75 7.00 14.23
N ALA A 55 11.85 6.96 12.90
CA ALA A 55 11.76 8.13 12.04
C ALA A 55 10.34 8.74 12.00
N TYR A 56 9.31 7.90 12.10
CA TYR A 56 7.91 8.29 12.06
C TYR A 56 7.20 7.78 13.33
N PRO A 57 7.40 8.40 14.50
CA PRO A 57 6.78 7.93 15.72
C PRO A 57 5.25 7.98 15.61
N SER A 58 4.57 6.91 16.06
CA SER A 58 3.11 6.86 16.15
C SER A 58 2.57 8.10 16.86
N ALA A 59 1.49 8.69 16.34
CA ALA A 59 0.90 9.92 16.88
C ALA A 59 0.45 9.78 18.35
N ASN A 60 0.20 8.55 18.79
CA ASN A 60 0.04 8.18 20.18
C ASN A 60 0.65 6.79 20.37
N SER A 61 1.32 6.57 21.49
CA SER A 61 2.05 5.32 21.74
C SER A 61 1.15 4.09 21.89
N TRP A 62 -0.17 4.30 22.02
CA TRP A 62 -1.14 3.25 22.32
C TRP A 62 -1.93 2.75 21.10
N LEU A 63 -2.08 3.55 20.04
CA LEU A 63 -2.89 3.16 18.88
C LEU A 63 -2.05 2.56 17.76
N GLY A 64 -0.73 2.51 17.85
CA GLY A 64 0.09 1.82 16.86
C GLY A 64 0.19 2.56 15.52
N TYR A 65 0.38 1.80 14.44
CA TYR A 65 0.66 2.29 13.09
C TYR A 65 -0.51 2.02 12.15
N PRO A 66 -0.63 2.77 11.03
CA PRO A 66 -1.57 2.45 9.95
C PRO A 66 -1.63 0.95 9.64
N GLU A 67 -2.84 0.40 9.70
CA GLU A 67 -3.15 -1.01 9.45
C GLU A 67 -4.48 -1.09 8.69
N GLU A 68 -4.66 -2.10 7.87
CA GLU A 68 -5.87 -2.29 7.07
C GLU A 68 -7.12 -2.34 7.98
N GLY A 69 -8.08 -1.45 7.72
CA GLY A 69 -9.30 -1.34 8.51
C GLY A 69 -9.15 -0.62 9.86
N SER A 70 -7.93 -0.25 10.28
CA SER A 70 -7.72 0.53 11.49
C SER A 70 -7.98 2.02 11.25
N SER A 71 -8.36 2.74 12.31
CA SER A 71 -8.55 4.20 12.30
C SER A 71 -7.42 4.93 13.04
N PHE A 72 -6.27 4.28 13.18
CA PHE A 72 -5.13 4.82 13.90
C PHE A 72 -4.58 6.08 13.22
N GLN A 73 -4.29 7.12 14.00
CA GLN A 73 -3.80 8.38 13.44
C GLN A 73 -2.44 8.15 12.76
N ARG A 74 -2.32 8.60 11.51
CA ARG A 74 -1.07 8.57 10.76
C ARG A 74 0.01 9.32 11.55
N PRO A 75 1.25 8.79 11.67
CA PRO A 75 2.36 9.55 12.25
C PRO A 75 2.44 10.93 11.59
N LEU A 76 2.56 11.98 12.40
CA LEU A 76 2.44 13.37 11.91
C LEU A 76 3.51 13.68 10.84
N LEU A 77 4.74 13.23 11.07
CA LEU A 77 5.85 13.41 10.13
C LEU A 77 5.64 12.73 8.77
N CYS A 78 4.67 11.83 8.63
CA CYS A 78 4.34 11.24 7.33
C CYS A 78 3.68 12.23 6.37
N PHE A 79 3.13 13.35 6.87
CA PHE A 79 2.39 14.30 6.03
C PHE A 79 2.56 15.76 6.43
N THR A 80 3.08 16.08 7.61
CA THR A 80 3.28 17.45 8.07
C THR A 80 4.58 17.57 8.86
N THR A 81 5.18 18.75 8.88
CA THR A 81 6.28 19.10 9.80
C THR A 81 5.79 19.74 11.09
N GLY A 82 4.47 19.90 11.25
CA GLY A 82 3.85 20.43 12.45
C GLY A 82 3.68 19.39 13.56
N THR A 83 3.23 19.84 14.71
CA THR A 83 3.04 19.04 15.92
C THR A 83 1.60 18.61 16.16
N THR A 84 0.67 18.95 15.25
CA THR A 84 -0.75 18.61 15.36
C THR A 84 -1.27 18.03 14.05
N SER A 85 -2.33 17.22 14.10
CA SER A 85 -2.97 16.66 12.91
C SER A 85 -3.68 17.72 12.04
N SER A 86 -3.98 18.89 12.61
CA SER A 86 -4.50 20.06 11.89
C SER A 86 -3.42 20.90 11.21
N SER A 87 -2.13 20.61 11.43
CA SER A 87 -1.05 21.34 10.80
C SER A 87 -1.07 21.16 9.27
N PRO A 88 -0.68 22.18 8.48
CA PRO A 88 -0.68 22.08 7.02
C PRO A 88 0.13 20.88 6.50
N THR A 89 -0.37 20.26 5.44
CA THR A 89 0.33 19.18 4.76
C THR A 89 1.61 19.69 4.11
N SER A 90 2.73 19.01 4.35
CA SER A 90 4.01 19.24 3.69
C SER A 90 4.21 18.23 2.56
N LYS A 91 4.43 18.73 1.34
CA LYS A 91 4.74 17.90 0.18
C LYS A 91 6.04 17.11 0.37
N ASP A 92 7.04 17.73 1.00
CA ASP A 92 8.34 17.09 1.21
C ASP A 92 8.23 15.98 2.25
N ALA A 93 7.48 16.21 3.33
CA ALA A 93 7.19 15.18 4.34
C ALA A 93 6.50 13.95 3.70
N LYS A 94 5.48 14.17 2.87
CA LYS A 94 4.80 13.10 2.13
C LYS A 94 5.74 12.38 1.17
N THR A 95 6.55 13.13 0.43
CA THR A 95 7.48 12.57 -0.56
C THR A 95 8.50 11.65 0.12
N ALA A 96 9.09 12.10 1.24
CA ALA A 96 10.01 11.29 2.03
C ALA A 96 9.33 10.05 2.65
N ALA A 97 8.09 10.20 3.14
CA ALA A 97 7.32 9.10 3.69
C ALA A 97 7.01 8.03 2.65
N ILE A 98 6.55 8.42 1.46
CA ILE A 98 6.28 7.51 0.33
C ILE A 98 7.57 6.82 -0.13
N ALA A 99 8.69 7.54 -0.19
CA ALA A 99 9.94 7.01 -0.71
C ALA A 99 10.63 6.01 0.24
N HIS A 100 10.48 6.17 1.56
CA HIS A 100 11.29 5.41 2.52
C HIS A 100 10.48 4.51 3.45
N CYS A 101 9.33 4.98 3.92
CA CYS A 101 8.52 4.28 4.92
C CYS A 101 7.02 4.25 4.56
N PRO A 102 6.64 3.86 3.32
CA PRO A 102 5.26 3.95 2.87
C PRO A 102 4.31 3.06 3.67
N LYS A 103 4.74 1.87 4.12
CA LYS A 103 3.91 0.97 4.93
C LYS A 103 3.65 1.54 6.32
N THR A 104 4.71 1.95 7.03
CA THR A 104 4.60 2.58 8.36
C THR A 104 3.77 3.85 8.30
N CYS A 105 3.89 4.60 7.21
CA CYS A 105 3.11 5.79 7.02
C CYS A 105 1.71 5.55 6.45
N GLY A 106 1.31 4.34 6.06
CA GLY A 106 0.00 4.06 5.45
C GLY A 106 -0.19 4.71 4.07
N LEU A 107 0.90 4.87 3.31
CA LEU A 107 0.98 5.56 2.02
C LEU A 107 1.36 4.64 0.86
N CYS A 108 1.24 3.32 1.01
CA CYS A 108 1.55 2.39 -0.08
C CYS A 108 0.76 2.71 -1.36
N CYS A 109 -0.51 3.11 -1.27
CA CYS A 109 -1.33 3.49 -2.43
C CYS A 109 -0.82 4.71 -3.21
N GLN A 110 0.15 5.45 -2.66
CA GLN A 110 0.79 6.60 -3.29
C GLN A 110 2.18 6.26 -3.87
N THR A 111 2.68 5.05 -3.64
CA THR A 111 3.91 4.58 -4.29
C THR A 111 3.67 4.29 -5.76
N SER A 112 4.72 4.36 -6.58
CA SER A 112 4.62 4.13 -8.03
C SER A 112 3.99 2.76 -8.35
N THR A 113 4.32 1.73 -7.56
CA THR A 113 3.81 0.36 -7.75
C THR A 113 2.32 0.19 -7.48
N TYR A 114 1.66 1.10 -6.73
CA TYR A 114 0.24 0.99 -6.35
C TYR A 114 -0.63 2.20 -6.74
N SER A 115 -0.06 3.25 -7.34
CA SER A 115 -0.77 4.53 -7.59
C SER A 115 -1.46 4.64 -8.96
N CYS A 116 -1.31 3.64 -9.83
CA CYS A 116 -2.00 3.61 -11.11
C CYS A 116 -3.51 3.35 -10.96
N GLN A 117 -4.26 3.63 -12.02
CA GLN A 117 -5.67 3.28 -12.11
C GLN A 117 -5.84 1.83 -12.55
N ASN A 118 -6.93 1.21 -12.11
CA ASN A 118 -7.37 -0.07 -12.67
C ASN A 118 -7.85 0.11 -14.11
N ALA A 119 -7.94 -0.99 -14.85
CA ALA A 119 -8.53 -0.95 -16.19
C ALA A 119 -9.95 -0.38 -16.13
N PRO A 120 -10.42 0.35 -17.17
CA PRO A 120 -11.77 0.93 -17.17
C PRO A 120 -12.87 -0.13 -17.17
N PHE A 121 -12.60 -1.31 -17.71
CA PHE A 121 -13.52 -2.44 -17.78
C PHE A 121 -12.79 -3.75 -17.37
N PRO A 122 -12.49 -3.94 -16.08
CA PRO A 122 -11.77 -5.12 -15.62
C PRO A 122 -12.66 -6.37 -15.77
N ARG A 123 -12.06 -7.54 -16.04
CA ARG A 123 -12.82 -8.81 -16.17
C ARG A 123 -13.38 -9.31 -14.84
N LEU A 124 -12.95 -8.71 -13.73
CA LEU A 124 -13.37 -9.00 -12.37
C LEU A 124 -13.51 -7.71 -11.56
N ASN A 125 -14.20 -7.79 -10.43
CA ASN A 125 -14.26 -6.67 -9.50
C ASN A 125 -12.91 -6.54 -8.77
N CYS A 126 -12.16 -5.46 -9.04
CA CYS A 126 -10.89 -5.21 -8.35
C CYS A 126 -11.03 -5.06 -6.83
N ALA A 127 -12.22 -4.71 -6.31
CA ALA A 127 -12.48 -4.63 -4.88
C ALA A 127 -12.63 -6.01 -4.21
N SER A 128 -12.85 -7.09 -4.96
CA SER A 128 -12.93 -8.46 -4.42
C SER A 128 -11.61 -9.22 -4.50
N VAL A 129 -10.55 -8.60 -5.01
CA VAL A 129 -9.23 -9.23 -5.12
C VAL A 129 -8.66 -9.42 -3.72
N THR A 130 -8.01 -10.56 -3.50
CA THR A 130 -7.34 -10.88 -2.24
C THR A 130 -5.84 -10.98 -2.42
N LYS A 131 -5.07 -10.83 -1.33
CA LYS A 131 -3.60 -10.99 -1.35
C LYS A 131 -3.18 -12.37 -1.88
N ALA A 132 -3.97 -13.41 -1.60
CA ALA A 132 -3.73 -14.76 -2.13
C ALA A 132 -3.85 -14.82 -3.66
N MET A 133 -4.78 -14.05 -4.25
CA MET A 133 -4.89 -13.97 -5.72
C MET A 133 -3.67 -13.28 -6.34
N CYS A 134 -3.08 -12.28 -5.68
CA CYS A 134 -1.85 -11.65 -6.15
C CYS A 134 -0.67 -12.63 -6.23
N LEU A 135 -0.67 -13.70 -5.43
CA LEU A 135 0.37 -14.73 -5.42
C LEU A 135 0.04 -15.94 -6.32
N SER A 136 -1.17 -15.98 -6.88
CA SER A 136 -1.62 -17.11 -7.69
C SER A 136 -1.15 -16.98 -9.13
N ILE A 137 -0.45 -18.00 -9.62
CA ILE A 137 -0.05 -18.12 -11.04
C ILE A 137 -1.24 -17.96 -12.00
N THR A 138 -2.43 -18.41 -11.59
CA THR A 138 -3.66 -18.34 -12.38
C THR A 138 -4.20 -16.93 -12.53
N TRP A 139 -4.06 -16.10 -11.49
CA TRP A 139 -4.69 -14.77 -11.44
C TRP A 139 -3.72 -13.64 -11.76
N ARG A 140 -2.41 -13.84 -11.56
CA ARG A 140 -1.43 -12.76 -11.59
C ARG A 140 -1.45 -11.94 -12.87
N GLN A 141 -1.52 -12.59 -14.05
CA GLN A 141 -1.57 -11.89 -15.33
C GLN A 141 -2.87 -11.08 -15.48
N ILE A 142 -4.00 -11.68 -15.10
CA ILE A 142 -5.31 -11.01 -15.14
C ILE A 142 -5.29 -9.77 -14.24
N LEU A 143 -4.73 -9.90 -13.04
CA LEU A 143 -4.62 -8.81 -12.08
C LEU A 143 -3.66 -7.71 -12.53
N ALA A 144 -2.55 -8.04 -13.21
CA ALA A 144 -1.65 -7.04 -13.77
C ALA A 144 -2.28 -6.24 -14.92
N GLU A 145 -3.17 -6.85 -15.69
CA GLU A 145 -3.88 -6.19 -16.79
C GLU A 145 -5.10 -5.39 -16.29
N ASP A 146 -5.84 -5.94 -15.33
CA ASP A 146 -7.16 -5.42 -14.96
C ASP A 146 -7.14 -4.61 -13.65
N CYS A 147 -6.37 -5.08 -12.67
CA CYS A 147 -6.35 -4.56 -11.31
C CYS A 147 -4.91 -4.27 -10.79
N PRO A 148 -4.05 -3.57 -11.56
CA PRO A 148 -2.63 -3.47 -11.26
C PRO A 148 -2.33 -2.80 -9.93
N ASN A 149 -3.19 -1.89 -9.47
CA ASN A 149 -2.96 -1.12 -8.26
C ASN A 149 -3.09 -1.95 -6.98
N PHE A 150 -3.84 -3.06 -6.99
CA PHE A 150 -4.08 -3.83 -5.79
C PHE A 150 -2.87 -4.71 -5.43
N CYS A 151 -2.21 -5.28 -6.44
CA CYS A 151 -1.11 -6.22 -6.27
C CYS A 151 0.29 -5.59 -6.45
N GLY A 152 0.39 -4.28 -6.65
CA GLY A 152 1.69 -3.62 -6.84
C GLY A 152 2.26 -3.75 -8.26
N PHE A 153 1.41 -3.84 -9.29
CA PHE A 153 1.82 -4.10 -10.68
C PHE A 153 1.87 -2.86 -11.57
N CYS A 154 1.68 -1.66 -11.02
CA CYS A 154 1.61 -0.42 -11.80
C CYS A 154 2.87 -0.14 -12.62
N ASP A 155 4.06 -0.39 -12.06
CA ASP A 155 5.33 -0.13 -12.75
C ASP A 155 5.73 -1.23 -13.74
N LEU A 156 4.91 -2.28 -13.87
CA LEU A 156 5.28 -3.47 -14.62
C LEU A 156 4.84 -3.45 -16.08
N ASN A 157 4.00 -2.49 -16.48
CA ASN A 157 3.53 -2.33 -17.87
C ASN A 157 3.02 -3.66 -18.48
N GLY A 158 2.33 -4.48 -17.69
CA GLY A 158 1.82 -5.80 -18.09
C GLY A 158 2.88 -6.92 -18.23
N CYS A 159 4.17 -6.60 -18.09
CA CYS A 159 5.23 -7.60 -18.02
C CYS A 159 5.52 -8.00 -16.58
N ILE A 160 4.96 -9.14 -16.17
CA ILE A 160 5.12 -9.69 -14.83
C ILE A 160 5.75 -11.07 -14.86
N ASP A 161 6.29 -11.48 -13.72
CA ASP A 161 6.54 -12.88 -13.41
C ASP A 161 5.22 -13.50 -12.93
N LEU A 162 4.83 -14.65 -13.50
CA LEU A 162 3.63 -15.39 -13.07
C LEU A 162 3.86 -16.13 -11.76
N VAL A 163 5.08 -16.63 -11.56
CA VAL A 163 5.50 -17.23 -10.29
C VAL A 163 6.30 -16.21 -9.49
N THR A 164 6.15 -16.26 -8.18
CA THR A 164 7.02 -15.51 -7.28
C THR A 164 8.35 -16.22 -7.11
N GLY A 165 9.44 -15.48 -6.89
CA GLY A 165 10.76 -16.05 -6.59
C GLY A 165 11.65 -16.31 -7.81
N CYS A 166 11.29 -15.84 -9.01
CA CYS A 166 12.22 -15.87 -10.15
C CYS A 166 13.53 -15.13 -9.88
N ASP A 167 13.51 -14.16 -8.95
CA ASP A 167 14.65 -13.40 -8.46
C ASP A 167 15.52 -14.17 -7.46
N SER A 168 15.02 -15.28 -6.90
CA SER A 168 15.77 -16.11 -5.94
C SER A 168 16.93 -16.87 -6.58
N ASP A 169 16.79 -17.25 -7.85
CA ASP A 169 17.87 -17.85 -8.64
C ASP A 169 17.83 -17.33 -10.08
N VAL A 170 18.55 -16.24 -10.33
CA VAL A 170 18.63 -15.62 -11.67
C VAL A 170 19.40 -16.48 -12.68
N SER A 171 20.11 -17.53 -12.24
CA SER A 171 20.82 -18.44 -13.15
C SER A 171 19.85 -19.19 -14.05
N ILE A 172 18.59 -19.38 -13.61
CA ILE A 172 17.57 -20.05 -14.40
C ILE A 172 17.30 -19.36 -15.74
N CYS A 173 17.49 -18.04 -15.80
CA CYS A 173 17.24 -17.23 -16.99
C CYS A 173 18.07 -17.67 -18.21
N ASN A 174 19.25 -18.24 -17.97
CA ASN A 174 20.22 -18.64 -19.00
C ASN A 174 20.37 -20.16 -19.17
N ALA A 175 19.73 -20.96 -18.32
CA ALA A 175 19.79 -22.40 -18.45
C ALA A 175 18.99 -22.87 -19.67
N ILE A 176 19.65 -23.61 -20.57
CA ILE A 176 19.06 -24.06 -21.84
C ILE A 176 17.80 -24.92 -21.59
N GLY A 177 17.84 -25.80 -20.58
CA GLY A 177 16.70 -26.66 -20.24
C GLY A 177 15.52 -25.97 -19.56
N MET A 178 15.64 -24.69 -19.18
CA MET A 178 14.59 -23.95 -18.47
C MET A 178 13.97 -22.83 -19.29
N GLN A 179 14.32 -22.71 -20.58
CA GLN A 179 13.86 -21.60 -21.42
C GLN A 179 12.33 -21.52 -21.53
N GLU A 180 11.64 -22.67 -21.62
CA GLU A 180 10.17 -22.72 -21.65
C GLU A 180 9.57 -22.22 -20.32
N PHE A 181 10.07 -22.73 -19.20
CA PHE A 181 9.63 -22.30 -17.87
C PHE A 181 9.84 -20.80 -17.67
N VAL A 182 11.01 -20.28 -18.06
CA VAL A 182 11.37 -18.86 -17.91
C VAL A 182 10.49 -17.97 -18.79
N ASN A 183 10.30 -18.34 -20.06
CA ASN A 183 9.45 -17.58 -20.98
C ASN A 183 7.98 -17.56 -20.54
N LEU A 184 7.52 -18.59 -19.83
CA LEU A 184 6.18 -18.67 -19.29
C LEU A 184 6.04 -17.91 -17.94
N ASN A 185 6.96 -18.15 -17.01
CA ASN A 185 6.77 -17.83 -15.59
C ASN A 185 7.63 -16.68 -15.07
N CYS A 186 8.78 -16.41 -15.67
CA CYS A 186 9.78 -15.45 -15.19
C CYS A 186 10.06 -14.34 -16.20
N ARG A 187 9.00 -13.86 -16.87
CA ARG A 187 9.12 -12.96 -18.01
C ARG A 187 9.75 -11.62 -17.65
N ARG A 188 9.45 -11.09 -16.47
CA ARG A 188 9.97 -9.78 -16.07
C ARG A 188 11.40 -9.94 -15.56
N THR A 189 11.61 -10.81 -14.58
CA THR A 189 12.94 -11.00 -13.97
C THR A 189 13.99 -11.43 -14.99
N CYS A 190 13.64 -12.28 -15.96
CA CYS A 190 14.57 -12.74 -16.99
C CYS A 190 14.50 -11.93 -18.30
N GLY A 191 13.82 -10.78 -18.34
CA GLY A 191 13.78 -9.89 -19.51
C GLY A 191 13.11 -10.48 -20.76
N ARG A 192 12.12 -11.37 -20.59
CA ARG A 192 11.33 -12.01 -21.66
C ARG A 192 10.00 -11.32 -21.93
N CYS A 193 9.91 -10.02 -21.67
CA CYS A 193 8.70 -9.23 -21.93
C CYS A 193 8.30 -9.19 -23.41
N SER A 194 9.25 -9.38 -24.32
CA SER A 194 9.00 -9.49 -25.77
C SER A 194 8.28 -10.79 -26.17
N VAL A 195 8.31 -11.82 -25.32
CA VAL A 195 7.53 -13.05 -25.52
C VAL A 195 6.07 -12.74 -25.20
N ALA A 196 5.18 -13.13 -26.11
CA ALA A 196 3.74 -12.92 -25.96
C ALA A 196 3.23 -13.45 -24.61
N THR A 197 2.31 -12.72 -24.00
CA THR A 197 1.69 -13.14 -22.74
C THR A 197 0.93 -14.45 -22.97
N PRO A 198 1.13 -15.46 -22.12
CA PRO A 198 0.28 -16.64 -22.09
C PRO A 198 -1.14 -16.18 -21.80
N LYS A 199 -2.07 -16.39 -22.76
CA LYS A 199 -3.48 -16.08 -22.52
C LYS A 199 -4.00 -17.04 -21.45
N PRO A 200 -4.52 -16.55 -20.32
CA PRO A 200 -5.03 -17.41 -19.25
C PRO A 200 -6.18 -18.33 -19.72
N CYS A 201 -6.82 -18.01 -20.85
CA CYS A 201 -7.95 -18.76 -21.40
C CYS A 201 -7.62 -19.66 -22.59
N SER A 202 -6.34 -19.87 -22.96
CA SER A 202 -6.03 -20.72 -24.13
C SER A 202 -6.02 -22.23 -23.83
N GLY A 203 -6.46 -22.66 -22.65
CA GLY A 203 -6.35 -24.04 -22.18
C GLY A 203 -7.64 -24.66 -21.64
N ARG A 204 -8.83 -24.21 -22.05
CA ARG A 204 -10.08 -24.94 -21.80
C ARG A 204 -10.83 -25.19 -23.09
#